data_AF-A0A7Y4QDS7-F1
#
_entry.id   AF-A0A7Y4QDS7-F1
#
_cell.length_a   1.000
_cell.length_b   1.000
_cell.length_c   1.000
_cell.angle_alpha   90.00
_cell.angle_beta   90.00
_cell.angle_gamma   90.00
#
_symmetry.space_group_name_H-M   'P 1'
#
loop_
_entity.id
_entity.type
_entity.pdbx_description
1 polymer ?
#
loop_
_entity_poly.entity_id
_entity_poly.type
_entity_poly.pdbx_seq_one_letter_code
_entity_poly.pdbx_strand_id
1 'polypeptide(L)'
;MRILFTRFPLESARGGAEVQTLSLMKGLNERGHAVAFLGSCPVLLEETAKLHLPHAKLKIGPPPVTKWGAMNFFWRKHKMQQRLEAALSGFSDLDAIFMLSMSEKLLLTEAAVAKGIKVFWIEHDRVGRWLTKNPWLPRLRELSNTVTTICVSELSRKIYLDLGWKPEKVIAIPNGIDLKRFSSPPSPRTAERGAGGVRLGCVARLSPGKGVDVLIQAVSGLPEVDLTIIGKGPDEG
;
A
#
# COMPACT_ATOMS: atom_id res chain seq x y z
N MET A 1 18.60 12.35 -4.76
CA MET A 1 18.33 11.85 -3.39
C MET A 1 18.46 10.34 -3.36
N ARG A 2 18.88 9.78 -2.23
CA ARG A 2 18.87 8.35 -1.87
C ARG A 2 17.64 8.05 -1.02
N ILE A 3 16.77 7.21 -1.56
CA ILE A 3 15.41 6.98 -1.06
C ILE A 3 15.22 5.49 -0.78
N LEU A 4 14.77 5.17 0.43
CA LEU A 4 14.45 3.80 0.84
C LEU A 4 12.93 3.63 0.98
N PHE A 5 12.37 2.57 0.39
CA PHE A 5 11.00 2.13 0.62
C PHE A 5 10.99 0.89 1.51
N THR A 6 10.09 0.84 2.49
CA THR A 6 9.92 -0.31 3.39
C THR A 6 8.49 -0.79 3.48
N ARG A 7 8.31 -2.13 3.49
CA ARG A 7 6.98 -2.77 3.63
C ARG A 7 7.12 -4.15 4.26
N PHE A 8 6.40 -4.36 5.36
CA PHE A 8 6.35 -5.62 6.13
C PHE A 8 4.91 -6.07 6.38
N PRO A 9 4.21 -6.51 5.33
CA PRO A 9 2.78 -6.80 5.43
C PRO A 9 2.53 -8.14 6.14
N LEU A 10 1.33 -8.32 6.71
CA LEU A 10 0.89 -9.62 7.23
C LEU A 10 0.66 -10.61 6.08
N GLU A 11 -0.05 -10.15 5.05
CA GLU A 11 -0.33 -10.87 3.82
C GLU A 11 0.02 -9.96 2.64
N SER A 12 0.51 -10.56 1.56
CA SER A 12 0.84 -9.83 0.34
C SER A 12 0.09 -10.43 -0.83
N ALA A 13 -0.62 -9.57 -1.55
CA ALA A 13 -1.23 -9.89 -2.83
C ALA A 13 -0.89 -8.75 -3.79
N ARG A 14 -0.87 -9.00 -5.10
CA ARG A 14 -0.68 -7.95 -6.09
C ARG A 14 -1.92 -7.06 -6.12
N GLY A 15 -1.92 -6.02 -5.28
CA GLY A 15 -3.03 -5.10 -5.11
C GLY A 15 -2.68 -3.67 -5.51
N GLY A 16 -3.63 -2.76 -5.27
CA GLY A 16 -3.44 -1.34 -5.56
C GLY A 16 -2.27 -0.73 -4.78
N ALA A 17 -2.03 -1.16 -3.55
CA ALA A 17 -0.92 -0.67 -2.75
C ALA A 17 0.44 -1.00 -3.39
N GLU A 18 0.64 -2.26 -3.78
CA GLU A 18 1.87 -2.74 -4.43
C GLU A 18 2.10 -2.04 -5.77
N VAL A 19 1.06 -1.96 -6.62
CA VAL A 19 1.14 -1.32 -7.93
C VAL A 19 1.52 0.16 -7.80
N GLN A 20 0.92 0.86 -6.85
CA GLN A 20 1.17 2.30 -6.66
C GLN A 20 2.54 2.56 -6.03
N THR A 21 2.97 1.71 -5.09
CA THR A 21 4.33 1.77 -4.54
C THR A 21 5.37 1.56 -5.63
N LEU A 22 5.17 0.56 -6.52
CA LEU A 22 6.07 0.31 -7.66
C LEU A 22 6.08 1.48 -8.64
N SER A 23 4.90 2.03 -8.97
CA SER A 23 4.79 3.19 -9.85
C SER A 23 5.54 4.40 -9.30
N LEU A 24 5.45 4.64 -7.99
CA LEU A 24 6.16 5.73 -7.33
C LEU A 24 7.67 5.50 -7.32
N MET A 25 8.13 4.30 -6.95
CA MET A 25 9.56 3.94 -6.98
C MET A 25 10.15 4.10 -8.38
N LYS A 26 9.47 3.57 -9.41
CA LYS A 26 9.87 3.71 -10.81
C LYS A 26 9.94 5.17 -11.22
N GLY A 27 8.90 5.96 -10.96
CA GLY A 27 8.85 7.37 -11.34
C GLY A 27 9.90 8.23 -10.63
N LEU A 28 10.27 7.91 -9.39
CA LEU A 28 11.36 8.59 -8.69
C LEU A 28 12.72 8.20 -9.29
N ASN A 29 12.93 6.93 -9.62
CA ASN A 29 14.15 6.46 -10.26
C ASN A 29 14.35 7.11 -11.65
N GLU A 30 13.29 7.21 -12.46
CA GLU A 30 13.31 7.89 -13.77
C GLU A 30 13.62 9.39 -13.68
N ARG A 31 13.36 10.01 -12.51
CA ARG A 31 13.71 11.42 -12.23
C ARG A 31 15.13 11.57 -11.68
N GLY A 32 15.94 10.51 -11.68
CA GLY A 32 17.35 10.54 -11.26
C GLY A 32 17.58 10.35 -9.76
N HIS A 33 16.57 9.91 -9.00
CA HIS A 33 16.77 9.54 -7.59
C HIS A 33 17.29 8.10 -7.48
N ALA A 34 18.19 7.84 -6.53
CA ALA A 34 18.58 6.48 -6.19
C ALA A 34 17.50 5.87 -5.28
N VAL A 35 16.79 4.85 -5.77
CA VAL A 35 15.65 4.24 -5.07
C VAL A 35 15.95 2.79 -4.73
N ALA A 36 15.72 2.40 -3.47
CA ALA A 36 15.88 1.04 -3.01
C ALA A 36 14.65 0.54 -2.25
N PHE A 37 14.46 -0.79 -2.22
CA PHE A 37 13.40 -1.45 -1.44
C PHE A 37 13.97 -2.39 -0.38
N LEU A 38 13.44 -2.32 0.85
CA LEU A 38 13.78 -3.24 1.94
C LEU A 38 12.51 -3.75 2.60
N GLY A 39 12.26 -5.05 2.58
CA GLY A 39 11.03 -5.56 3.19
C GLY A 39 10.82 -7.06 3.11
N SER A 40 9.63 -7.49 3.51
CA SER A 40 9.19 -8.89 3.43
C SER A 40 8.07 -9.13 2.42
N CYS A 41 7.61 -8.09 1.71
CA CYS A 41 6.57 -8.17 0.69
C CYS A 41 7.07 -8.91 -0.57
N PRO A 42 6.61 -10.15 -0.86
CA PRO A 42 7.10 -10.94 -2.00
C PRO A 42 6.86 -10.25 -3.34
N VAL A 43 5.67 -9.64 -3.52
CA VAL A 43 5.32 -8.93 -4.75
C VAL A 43 6.28 -7.77 -5.02
N LEU A 44 6.61 -6.97 -4.01
CA LEU A 44 7.53 -5.85 -4.21
C LEU A 44 8.96 -6.33 -4.44
N LEU A 45 9.42 -7.40 -3.77
CA LEU A 45 10.73 -7.99 -4.01
C LEU A 45 10.86 -8.47 -5.47
N GLU A 46 9.87 -9.20 -5.96
CA GLU A 46 9.87 -9.72 -7.33
C GLU A 46 9.82 -8.59 -8.37
N GLU A 47 8.92 -7.62 -8.20
CA GLU A 47 8.73 -6.57 -9.19
C GLU A 47 9.87 -5.54 -9.18
N THR A 48 10.51 -5.27 -8.03
CA THR A 48 11.71 -4.43 -7.97
C THR A 48 12.91 -5.12 -8.64
N ALA A 49 13.04 -6.44 -8.52
CA ALA A 49 14.04 -7.21 -9.26
C ALA A 49 13.84 -7.11 -10.78
N LYS A 50 12.59 -7.22 -11.27
CA LYS A 50 12.26 -7.04 -12.70
C LYS A 50 12.57 -5.63 -13.22
N LEU A 51 12.50 -4.62 -12.35
CA LEU A 51 12.83 -3.23 -12.68
C LEU A 51 14.32 -2.90 -12.48
N HIS A 52 15.15 -3.89 -12.11
CA HIS A 52 16.56 -3.71 -11.78
C HIS A 52 16.81 -2.64 -10.69
N LEU A 53 15.85 -2.45 -9.78
CA LEU A 53 16.01 -1.57 -8.64
C LEU A 53 16.72 -2.32 -7.50
N PRO A 54 17.65 -1.66 -6.77
CA PRO A 54 18.24 -2.22 -5.56
C PRO A 54 17.17 -2.68 -4.57
N HIS A 55 17.24 -3.93 -4.13
CA HIS A 55 16.29 -4.48 -3.18
C HIS A 55 16.94 -5.50 -2.25
N ALA A 56 16.39 -5.61 -1.03
CA ALA A 56 16.83 -6.59 -0.05
C ALA A 56 15.64 -7.16 0.72
N LYS A 57 15.67 -8.47 0.93
CA LYS A 57 14.68 -9.17 1.76
C LYS A 57 15.06 -9.04 3.22
N LEU A 58 14.15 -8.55 4.05
CA LEU A 58 14.29 -8.51 5.50
C LEU A 58 13.06 -9.10 6.18
N LYS A 59 13.28 -10.05 7.09
CA LYS A 59 12.22 -10.64 7.92
C LYS A 59 12.33 -10.14 9.35
N ILE A 60 11.42 -9.25 9.74
CA ILE A 60 11.34 -8.73 11.11
C ILE A 60 10.36 -9.53 11.97
N GLY A 61 9.32 -10.11 11.37
CA GLY A 61 8.24 -10.81 12.05
C GLY A 61 6.87 -10.22 11.69
N PRO A 62 5.76 -10.86 12.08
CA PRO A 62 4.43 -10.39 11.70
C PRO A 62 4.05 -9.07 12.38
N PRO A 63 3.34 -8.18 11.67
CA PRO A 63 2.95 -6.87 12.20
C PRO A 63 1.84 -6.98 13.27
N PRO A 64 1.70 -5.97 14.16
CA PRO A 64 0.73 -5.97 15.25
C PRO A 64 -0.71 -5.61 14.80
N VAL A 65 -1.19 -6.23 13.71
CA VAL A 65 -2.49 -5.89 13.08
C VAL A 65 -3.59 -6.91 13.35
N THR A 66 -3.28 -7.99 14.08
CA THR A 66 -4.25 -8.96 14.61
C THR A 66 -4.39 -8.80 16.13
N LYS A 67 -5.49 -9.26 16.74
CA LYS A 67 -5.70 -9.16 18.20
C LYS A 67 -4.53 -9.77 18.99
N TRP A 68 -4.20 -11.03 18.71
CA TRP A 68 -3.06 -11.73 19.33
C TRP A 68 -1.72 -11.12 18.94
N GLY A 69 -1.56 -10.72 17.68
CA GLY A 69 -0.34 -10.10 17.18
C GLY A 69 -0.01 -8.78 17.87
N ALA A 70 -1.05 -7.97 18.17
CA ALA A 70 -0.93 -6.69 18.87
C ALA A 70 -0.58 -6.85 20.35
N MET A 71 -1.15 -7.86 21.04
CA MET A 71 -0.81 -8.14 22.44
C MET A 71 0.62 -8.64 22.59
N ASN A 72 1.02 -9.63 21.78
CA ASN A 72 2.37 -10.20 21.87
C ASN A 72 3.46 -9.32 21.21
N PHE A 73 3.08 -8.19 20.61
CA PHE A 73 4.03 -7.25 20.01
C PHE A 73 4.96 -6.63 21.06
N PHE A 74 4.47 -6.41 22.29
CA PHE A 74 5.27 -5.82 23.38
C PHE A 74 6.59 -6.57 23.60
N TRP A 75 6.56 -7.91 23.51
CA TRP A 75 7.72 -8.77 23.69
C TRP A 75 8.60 -8.82 22.44
N ARG A 76 7.99 -8.87 21.25
CA ARG A 76 8.71 -9.03 19.98
C ARG A 76 9.35 -7.73 19.48
N LYS A 77 8.81 -6.57 19.87
CA LYS A 77 9.19 -5.26 19.34
C LYS A 77 10.69 -4.98 19.43
N HIS A 78 11.34 -5.40 20.52
CA HIS A 78 12.76 -5.11 20.73
C HIS A 78 13.65 -5.82 19.70
N LYS A 79 13.45 -7.12 19.51
CA LYS A 79 14.16 -7.91 18.48
C LYS A 79 13.83 -7.44 17.06
N MET A 80 12.58 -7.04 16.83
CA MET A 80 12.14 -6.46 15.55
C MET A 80 12.86 -5.13 15.26
N GLN A 81 12.93 -4.25 16.26
CA GLN A 81 13.58 -2.95 16.19
C GLN A 81 15.09 -3.09 15.93
N GLN A 82 15.79 -3.94 16.69
CA GLN A 82 17.22 -4.20 16.45
C GLN A 82 17.50 -4.63 15.01
N ARG A 83 16.65 -5.50 14.43
CA ARG A 83 16.79 -5.93 13.03
C ARG A 83 16.57 -4.78 12.03
N LEU A 84 15.60 -3.90 12.29
CA LEU A 84 15.32 -2.74 11.46
C LEU A 84 16.46 -1.72 11.52
N GLU A 85 16.95 -1.43 12.71
CA GLU A 85 18.04 -0.47 12.92
C GLU A 85 19.38 -0.99 12.35
N ALA A 86 19.69 -2.27 12.55
CA ALA A 86 20.87 -2.90 11.95
C ALA A 86 20.81 -2.88 10.41
N ALA A 87 19.63 -3.13 9.84
CA ALA A 87 19.45 -3.00 8.39
C ALA A 87 19.60 -1.55 7.94
N LEU A 88 19.04 -0.58 8.68
CA LEU A 88 19.16 0.85 8.37
C LEU A 88 20.62 1.33 8.45
N SER A 89 21.44 0.81 9.38
CA SER A 89 22.88 1.12 9.44
C SER A 89 23.68 0.62 8.24
N GLY A 90 23.16 -0.34 7.47
CA GLY A 90 23.77 -0.78 6.22
C GLY A 90 23.62 0.23 5.08
N PHE A 91 22.80 1.27 5.25
CA PHE A 91 22.66 2.34 4.27
C PHE A 91 23.43 3.58 4.75
N SER A 92 24.39 4.04 3.94
CA SER A 92 25.02 5.34 4.14
C SER A 92 24.16 6.45 3.57
N ASP A 93 23.96 7.49 4.39
CA ASP A 93 23.45 8.80 4.00
C ASP A 93 22.08 8.81 3.25
N LEU A 94 21.08 8.06 3.74
CA LEU A 94 19.73 8.14 3.20
C LEU A 94 19.14 9.55 3.38
N ASP A 95 18.58 10.11 2.31
CA ASP A 95 17.91 11.41 2.36
C ASP A 95 16.45 11.26 2.82
N ALA A 96 15.80 10.15 2.44
CA ALA A 96 14.41 9.89 2.75
C ALA A 96 14.07 8.40 2.90
N ILE A 97 13.07 8.11 3.73
CA ILE A 97 12.48 6.78 3.89
C ILE A 97 10.95 6.83 3.82
N PHE A 98 10.37 5.95 3.01
CA PHE A 98 8.93 5.75 2.89
C PHE A 98 8.53 4.44 3.58
N MET A 99 7.72 4.55 4.64
CA MET A 99 7.27 3.43 5.46
C MET A 99 5.80 3.11 5.19
N LEU A 100 5.51 1.86 4.84
CA LEU A 100 4.17 1.46 4.39
C LEU A 100 3.40 0.65 5.43
N SER A 101 4.07 -0.12 6.28
CA SER A 101 3.44 -1.01 7.27
C SER A 101 3.59 -0.48 8.70
N MET A 102 2.72 -0.96 9.59
CA MET A 102 2.62 -0.45 10.96
C MET A 102 3.88 -0.74 11.82
N SER A 103 4.57 -1.86 11.58
CA SER A 103 5.71 -2.28 12.39
C SER A 103 6.88 -1.30 12.31
N GLU A 104 7.31 -0.95 11.11
CA GLU A 104 8.40 -0.01 10.87
C GLU A 104 8.02 1.41 11.30
N LYS A 105 6.76 1.82 11.13
CA LYS A 105 6.25 3.11 11.63
C LYS A 105 6.45 3.21 13.14
N LEU A 106 6.11 2.15 13.88
CA LEU A 106 6.28 2.08 15.32
C LEU A 106 7.74 1.94 15.79
N LEU A 107 8.59 1.26 15.02
CA LEU A 107 9.89 0.78 15.50
C LEU A 107 11.11 1.48 14.88
N LEU A 108 10.96 2.13 13.73
CA LEU A 108 12.08 2.71 12.98
C LEU A 108 11.99 4.23 12.83
N THR A 109 10.80 4.82 13.03
CA THR A 109 10.57 6.27 12.83
C THR A 109 11.54 7.13 13.63
N GLU A 110 11.64 6.92 14.94
CA GLU A 110 12.51 7.74 15.79
C GLU A 110 13.98 7.61 15.41
N ALA A 111 14.46 6.39 15.17
CA ALA A 111 15.83 6.14 14.75
C ALA A 111 16.15 6.81 13.40
N ALA A 112 15.20 6.81 12.45
CA ALA A 112 15.37 7.49 11.18
C ALA A 112 15.37 9.02 11.34
N VAL A 113 14.45 9.57 12.13
CA VAL A 113 14.38 11.02 12.42
C VAL A 113 15.63 11.49 13.16
N ALA A 114 16.12 10.73 14.15
CA ALA A 114 17.34 11.06 14.90
C ALA A 114 18.59 11.09 14.01
N LYS A 115 18.59 10.33 12.90
CA LYS A 115 19.64 10.35 11.87
C LYS A 115 19.46 11.47 10.84
N GLY A 116 18.45 12.35 10.99
CA GLY A 116 18.16 13.43 10.06
C GLY A 116 17.50 12.98 8.75
N ILE A 117 17.04 11.72 8.66
CA ILE A 117 16.39 11.18 7.47
C ILE A 117 14.97 11.73 7.38
N LYS A 118 14.54 12.19 6.20
CA LYS A 118 13.14 12.60 5.98
C LYS A 118 12.23 11.37 5.97
N VAL A 119 11.31 11.28 6.92
CA VAL A 119 10.40 10.13 7.05
C VAL A 119 9.03 10.45 6.47
N PHE A 120 8.55 9.58 5.59
CA PHE A 120 7.21 9.60 5.03
C PHE A 120 6.48 8.32 5.39
N TRP A 121 5.26 8.43 5.89
CA TRP A 121 4.36 7.29 6.07
C TRP A 121 3.37 7.28 4.91
N ILE A 122 3.26 6.18 4.18
CA ILE A 122 2.24 6.04 3.14
C ILE A 122 1.11 5.15 3.65
N GLU A 123 -0.13 5.64 3.50
CA GLU A 123 -1.34 4.96 3.96
C GLU A 123 -2.17 4.46 2.77
N HIS A 124 -2.05 3.17 2.48
CA HIS A 124 -2.82 2.48 1.45
C HIS A 124 -3.95 1.62 2.00
N ASP A 125 -3.84 1.18 3.26
CA ASP A 125 -4.78 0.23 3.84
C ASP A 125 -6.07 0.92 4.27
N ARG A 126 -7.19 0.21 4.14
CA ARG A 126 -8.46 0.67 4.68
C ARG A 126 -8.36 0.73 6.20
N VAL A 127 -8.60 1.90 6.76
CA VAL A 127 -8.76 2.06 8.21
C VAL A 127 -9.97 1.24 8.65
N GLY A 128 -9.77 0.38 9.64
CA GLY A 128 -10.80 -0.45 10.23
C GLY A 128 -10.47 -0.81 11.67
N ARG A 129 -11.20 -1.79 12.23
CA ARG A 129 -11.02 -2.21 13.65
C ARG A 129 -9.60 -2.63 13.98
N TRP A 130 -8.83 -3.12 13.01
CA TRP A 130 -7.43 -3.50 13.18
C TRP A 130 -6.54 -2.33 13.60
N LEU A 131 -6.90 -1.09 13.20
CA LEU A 131 -6.21 0.15 13.57
C LEU A 131 -6.97 0.89 14.68
N THR A 132 -8.29 1.09 14.54
CA THR A 132 -9.07 1.91 15.48
C THR A 132 -9.19 1.31 16.88
N LYS A 133 -9.05 -0.01 17.01
CA LYS A 133 -8.98 -0.71 18.31
C LYS A 133 -7.58 -1.21 18.62
N ASN A 134 -6.56 -0.73 17.91
CA ASN A 134 -5.19 -1.16 18.13
C ASN A 134 -4.61 -0.50 19.39
N PRO A 135 -4.03 -1.25 20.34
CA PRO A 135 -3.43 -0.66 21.55
C PRO A 135 -2.24 0.25 21.24
N TRP A 136 -1.63 0.14 20.05
CA TRP A 136 -0.50 0.96 19.63
C TRP A 136 -0.90 2.23 18.86
N LEU A 137 -2.19 2.47 18.63
CA LEU A 137 -2.69 3.67 17.97
C LEU A 137 -2.24 4.97 18.67
N PRO A 138 -2.25 5.09 20.02
CA PRO A 138 -1.73 6.28 20.69
C PRO A 138 -0.26 6.57 20.34
N ARG A 139 0.57 5.52 20.28
CA ARG A 139 1.98 5.65 19.89
C ARG A 139 2.16 6.03 18.42
N LEU A 140 1.34 5.48 17.52
CA LEU A 140 1.34 5.91 16.11
C LEU A 140 1.01 7.39 15.98
N ARG A 141 -0.01 7.89 16.70
CA ARG A 141 -0.38 9.31 16.69
C ARG A 141 0.77 10.20 17.17
N GLU A 142 1.42 9.82 18.26
CA GLU A 142 2.56 10.56 18.79
C GLU A 142 3.68 10.67 17.75
N LEU A 143 4.11 9.53 17.20
CA LEU A 143 5.15 9.45 16.18
C LEU A 143 4.78 10.22 14.90
N SER A 144 3.51 10.24 14.52
CA SER A 144 3.01 10.96 13.34
C SER A 144 3.32 12.46 13.37
N ASN A 145 3.50 13.04 14.55
CA ASN A 145 3.86 14.45 14.69
C ASN A 145 5.26 14.78 14.15
N THR A 146 6.12 13.77 14.00
CA THR A 146 7.52 13.93 13.58
C THR A 146 7.73 13.68 12.08
N VAL A 147 6.70 13.25 11.36
CA VAL A 147 6.80 12.77 9.97
C VAL A 147 5.70 13.37 9.10
N THR A 148 5.78 13.17 7.79
CA THR A 148 4.67 13.46 6.89
C THR A 148 3.92 12.18 6.55
N THR A 149 2.62 12.14 6.84
CA THR A 149 1.72 11.06 6.46
C THR A 149 1.06 11.39 5.11
N ILE A 150 1.19 10.50 4.15
CA ILE A 150 0.65 10.60 2.80
C ILE A 150 -0.52 9.62 2.67
N CYS A 151 -1.72 10.16 2.53
CA CYS A 151 -2.94 9.39 2.27
C CYS A 151 -3.23 9.36 0.76
N VAL A 152 -3.80 8.26 0.27
CA VAL A 152 -4.12 8.11 -1.17
C VAL A 152 -5.41 8.79 -1.63
N SER A 153 -6.12 9.49 -0.74
CA SER A 153 -7.33 10.25 -1.06
C SER A 153 -7.65 11.25 0.05
N GLU A 154 -8.45 12.28 -0.27
CA GLU A 154 -8.98 13.22 0.73
C GLU A 154 -9.90 12.51 1.74
N LEU A 155 -10.64 11.47 1.32
CA LEU A 155 -11.42 10.65 2.24
C LEU A 155 -10.51 9.96 3.26
N SER A 156 -9.43 9.32 2.81
CA SER A 156 -8.44 8.69 3.70
C SER A 156 -7.80 9.73 4.62
N ARG A 157 -7.44 10.91 4.11
CA ARG A 157 -6.90 12.00 4.91
C ARG A 157 -7.87 12.41 6.01
N LYS A 158 -9.15 12.64 5.69
CA LYS A 158 -10.20 12.95 6.67
C LYS A 158 -10.27 11.88 7.77
N ILE A 159 -10.26 10.60 7.41
CA ILE A 159 -10.27 9.51 8.41
C ILE A 159 -9.07 9.59 9.36
N TYR A 160 -7.86 9.88 8.85
CA TYR A 160 -6.67 10.03 9.71
C TYR A 160 -6.73 11.27 10.61
N LEU A 161 -7.32 12.38 10.13
CA LEU A 161 -7.59 13.57 10.94
C LEU A 161 -8.57 13.25 12.07
N ASP A 162 -9.66 12.53 11.76
CA ASP A 162 -10.65 12.07 12.76
C ASP A 162 -10.03 11.10 13.79
N LEU A 163 -8.95 10.38 13.42
CA LEU A 163 -8.15 9.55 14.33
C LEU A 163 -7.13 10.35 15.16
N GLY A 164 -6.98 11.65 14.93
CA GLY A 164 -6.14 12.54 15.72
C GLY A 164 -4.75 12.82 15.15
N TRP A 165 -4.51 12.58 13.86
CA TRP A 165 -3.33 13.13 13.20
C TRP A 165 -3.48 14.64 13.02
N LYS A 166 -2.36 15.37 13.07
CA LYS A 166 -2.36 16.83 12.89
C LYS A 166 -2.53 17.23 11.41
N PRO A 167 -3.37 18.24 11.09
CA PRO A 167 -3.61 18.69 9.71
C PRO A 167 -2.35 19.01 8.91
N GLU A 168 -1.35 19.62 9.54
CA GLU A 168 -0.07 20.00 8.94
C GLU A 168 0.88 18.82 8.73
N LYS A 169 0.56 17.64 9.26
CA LYS A 169 1.33 16.40 9.13
C LYS A 169 0.68 15.38 8.19
N VAL A 170 -0.51 15.66 7.67
CA VAL A 170 -1.24 14.76 6.77
C VAL A 170 -1.61 15.44 5.47
N ILE A 171 -1.16 14.86 4.36
CA ILE A 171 -1.48 15.31 3.01
C ILE A 171 -2.15 14.19 2.21
N ALA A 172 -3.03 14.55 1.29
CA ALA A 172 -3.60 13.62 0.33
C ALA A 172 -2.85 13.74 -1.00
N ILE A 173 -2.33 12.63 -1.50
CA ILE A 173 -1.77 12.53 -2.84
C ILE A 173 -2.48 11.36 -3.53
N PRO A 174 -3.45 11.63 -4.43
CA PRO A 174 -4.14 10.59 -5.17
C PRO A 174 -3.18 9.75 -6.01
N ASN A 175 -3.53 8.48 -6.15
CA ASN A 175 -2.80 7.54 -7.00
C ASN A 175 -2.86 7.97 -8.48
N GLY A 176 -1.71 7.94 -9.15
CA GLY A 176 -1.60 8.22 -10.57
C GLY A 176 -1.84 7.00 -11.47
N ILE A 177 -2.07 7.27 -12.75
CA ILE A 177 -2.11 6.25 -13.82
C ILE A 177 -1.20 6.68 -14.97
N ASP A 178 -0.66 5.71 -15.70
CA ASP A 178 0.08 5.96 -16.94
C ASP A 178 -0.90 6.19 -18.10
N LEU A 179 -1.06 7.44 -18.52
CA LEU A 179 -1.99 7.81 -19.59
C LEU A 179 -1.64 7.14 -20.92
N LYS A 180 -0.36 6.86 -21.22
CA LYS A 180 0.05 6.18 -22.46
C LYS A 180 -0.44 4.73 -22.49
N ARG A 181 -0.53 4.08 -21.33
CA ARG A 181 -1.08 2.72 -21.21
C ARG A 181 -2.58 2.69 -21.53
N PHE A 182 -3.30 3.77 -21.23
CA PHE A 182 -4.76 3.85 -21.39
C PHE A 182 -5.22 4.67 -22.59
N SER A 183 -4.30 5.12 -23.46
CA SER A 183 -4.62 5.91 -24.65
C SER A 183 -4.99 5.07 -25.88
N SER A 184 -5.02 3.74 -25.77
CA SER A 184 -5.35 2.88 -26.91
C SER A 184 -6.82 3.05 -27.31
N PRO A 185 -7.13 3.29 -28.60
CA PRO A 185 -8.51 3.31 -29.06
C PRO A 185 -9.16 1.95 -28.81
N PRO A 186 -10.48 1.90 -28.55
CA PRO A 186 -11.18 0.63 -28.34
C PRO A 186 -10.94 -0.30 -29.52
N SER A 187 -10.51 -1.54 -29.24
CA SER A 187 -10.25 -2.51 -30.30
C SER A 187 -11.57 -2.87 -31.01
N PRO A 188 -11.59 -3.08 -32.34
CA PRO A 188 -12.81 -3.51 -33.06
C PRO A 188 -13.36 -4.87 -32.61
N ARG A 189 -12.57 -5.70 -31.90
CA ARG A 189 -12.94 -7.07 -31.49
C ARG A 189 -14.01 -7.15 -30.40
N THR A 190 -14.49 -6.03 -29.90
CA THR A 190 -15.65 -5.95 -28.99
C THR A 190 -17.00 -5.94 -29.74
N ALA A 191 -17.00 -6.05 -31.07
CA ALA A 191 -18.18 -5.88 -31.92
C ALA A 191 -19.04 -7.14 -32.14
N GLU A 192 -18.80 -8.26 -31.45
CA GLU A 192 -19.86 -9.27 -31.29
C GLU A 192 -20.84 -8.75 -30.23
N ARG A 193 -21.85 -8.04 -30.73
CA ARG A 193 -22.97 -7.56 -29.92
C ARG A 193 -23.76 -8.79 -29.49
N GLY A 194 -23.80 -9.09 -28.19
CA GLY A 194 -24.92 -9.85 -27.63
C GLY A 194 -26.22 -9.12 -27.97
N ALA A 195 -27.35 -9.81 -27.98
CA ALA A 195 -28.66 -9.28 -28.41
C ALA A 195 -29.16 -8.04 -27.62
N GLY A 196 -28.41 -7.60 -26.61
CA GLY A 196 -28.65 -6.44 -25.77
C GLY A 196 -27.64 -5.31 -26.00
N GLY A 197 -28.13 -4.10 -26.24
CA GLY A 197 -27.32 -2.95 -26.68
C GLY A 197 -26.33 -2.36 -25.67
N VAL A 198 -26.23 -2.87 -24.42
CA VAL A 198 -25.39 -2.29 -23.36
C VAL A 198 -24.37 -3.31 -22.86
N ARG A 199 -23.07 -2.97 -22.90
CA ARG A 199 -22.01 -3.77 -22.26
C ARG A 199 -21.58 -3.13 -20.95
N LEU A 200 -21.58 -3.90 -19.88
CA LEU A 200 -21.13 -3.50 -18.56
C LEU A 200 -19.87 -4.26 -18.16
N GLY A 201 -18.80 -3.52 -17.86
CA GLY A 201 -17.51 -4.10 -17.45
C GLY A 201 -17.24 -3.87 -15.96
N CYS A 202 -16.81 -4.90 -15.25
CA CYS A 202 -16.35 -4.82 -13.86
C CYS A 202 -14.91 -5.33 -13.75
N VAL A 203 -13.99 -4.47 -13.30
CA VAL A 203 -12.59 -4.86 -13.03
C VAL A 203 -12.31 -4.72 -11.54
N ALA A 204 -12.35 -5.82 -10.82
CA ALA A 204 -12.14 -5.85 -9.38
C ALA A 204 -11.63 -7.20 -8.90
N ARG A 205 -10.96 -7.23 -7.74
CA ARG A 205 -10.76 -8.51 -7.03
C ARG A 205 -12.13 -9.09 -6.67
N LEU A 206 -12.29 -10.41 -6.79
CA LEU A 206 -13.51 -11.11 -6.38
C LEU A 206 -13.43 -11.31 -4.87
N SER A 207 -13.85 -10.28 -4.12
CA SER A 207 -13.93 -10.33 -2.67
C SER A 207 -15.20 -9.63 -2.19
N PRO A 208 -15.74 -9.98 -1.00
CA PRO A 208 -17.01 -9.43 -0.53
C PRO A 208 -17.03 -7.89 -0.49
N GLY A 209 -15.91 -7.28 -0.12
CA GLY A 209 -15.78 -5.82 -0.06
C GLY A 209 -15.76 -5.09 -1.42
N LYS A 210 -15.92 -5.82 -2.54
CA LYS A 210 -16.02 -5.29 -3.90
C LYS A 210 -17.44 -5.35 -4.47
N GLY A 211 -18.38 -6.06 -3.84
CA GLY A 211 -19.80 -6.03 -4.19
C GLY A 211 -20.12 -6.57 -5.60
N VAL A 212 -19.36 -7.54 -6.10
CA VAL A 212 -19.61 -8.14 -7.42
C VAL A 212 -20.92 -8.93 -7.41
N ASP A 213 -21.26 -9.54 -6.28
CA ASP A 213 -22.56 -10.15 -5.99
C ASP A 213 -23.72 -9.16 -6.16
N VAL A 214 -23.59 -7.95 -5.59
CA VAL A 214 -24.58 -6.88 -5.73
C VAL A 214 -24.73 -6.46 -7.19
N LEU A 215 -23.62 -6.37 -7.92
CA LEU A 215 -23.66 -6.04 -9.35
C LEU A 215 -24.41 -7.10 -10.17
N ILE A 216 -24.13 -8.38 -9.94
CA ILE A 216 -24.80 -9.50 -10.63
C ILE A 216 -26.31 -9.45 -10.35
N GLN A 217 -26.70 -9.26 -9.08
CA GLN A 217 -28.09 -9.15 -8.70
C GLN A 217 -28.79 -7.97 -9.41
N ALA A 218 -28.12 -6.81 -9.47
CA ALA A 218 -28.66 -5.60 -10.10
C ALA A 218 -28.92 -5.75 -11.60
N VAL A 219 -28.13 -6.57 -12.31
CA VAL A 219 -28.30 -6.77 -13.76
C VAL A 219 -29.12 -8.01 -14.12
N SER A 220 -29.47 -8.86 -13.16
CA SER A 220 -30.13 -10.16 -13.41
C SER A 220 -31.48 -10.07 -14.14
N GLY A 221 -32.17 -8.93 -14.06
CA GLY A 221 -33.44 -8.67 -14.74
C GLY A 221 -33.33 -7.84 -16.02
N LEU A 222 -32.12 -7.55 -16.50
CA LEU A 222 -31.86 -6.67 -17.66
C LEU A 222 -31.31 -7.50 -18.84
N PRO A 223 -32.19 -8.12 -19.67
CA PRO A 223 -31.76 -8.99 -20.77
C PRO A 223 -30.94 -8.26 -21.84
N GLU A 224 -30.99 -6.93 -21.87
CA GLU A 224 -30.22 -6.08 -22.77
C GLU A 224 -28.77 -5.78 -22.30
N VAL A 225 -28.37 -6.26 -21.12
CA VAL A 225 -27.06 -6.02 -20.52
C VAL A 225 -26.15 -7.24 -20.66
N ASP A 226 -25.01 -7.04 -21.33
CA ASP A 226 -23.90 -7.99 -21.36
C ASP A 226 -22.87 -7.63 -20.27
N LEU A 227 -22.80 -8.43 -19.20
CA LEU A 227 -21.89 -8.21 -18.07
C LEU A 227 -20.58 -8.99 -18.23
N THR A 228 -19.46 -8.28 -18.38
CA THR A 228 -18.10 -8.83 -18.30
C THR A 228 -17.46 -8.53 -16.95
N ILE A 229 -17.06 -9.56 -16.20
CA ILE A 229 -16.31 -9.43 -14.94
C ILE A 229 -14.87 -9.91 -15.15
N ILE A 230 -13.89 -9.06 -14.83
CA ILE A 230 -12.46 -9.37 -14.87
C ILE A 230 -11.90 -9.23 -13.46
N GLY A 231 -11.48 -10.34 -12.87
CA GLY A 231 -11.05 -10.36 -11.48
C GLY A 231 -10.50 -11.70 -11.05
N LYS A 232 -9.66 -11.66 -10.02
CA LYS A 232 -9.12 -12.83 -9.32
C LYS A 232 -9.68 -12.87 -7.89
N GLY A 233 -9.97 -14.07 -7.39
CA GLY A 233 -10.54 -14.32 -6.06
C GLY A 233 -9.69 -15.29 -5.23
N PRO A 234 -9.94 -15.40 -3.92
CA PRO A 234 -9.24 -16.36 -3.06
C PRO A 234 -9.48 -17.82 -3.45
N ASP A 235 -10.56 -18.11 -4.17
CA ASP A 235 -10.93 -19.46 -4.63
C ASP A 235 -10.29 -19.82 -5.98
N GLU A 236 -9.47 -18.93 -6.56
CA GLU A 236 -8.71 -19.22 -7.77
C GLU A 236 -7.47 -20.06 -7.39
N GLY A 237 -7.51 -21.36 -7.72
CA GLY A 237 -6.40 -22.30 -7.58
C GLY A 237 -5.28 -22.10 -8.59
#